data_AF-A0A7C9AMS6-F1
#
_entry.id   AF-A0A7C9AMS6-F1
#
_cell.length_a   1.000
_cell.length_b   1.000
_cell.length_c   1.000
_cell.angle_alpha   90.00
_cell.angle_beta   90.00
_cell.angle_gamma   90.00
#
_symmetry.space_group_name_H-M   'P 1'
#
loop_
_entity.id
_entity.type
_entity.pdbx_description
1 polymer ?
#
loop_
_entity_poly.entity_id
_entity_poly.type
_entity_poly.pdbx_seq_one_letter_code
_entity_poly.pdbx_strand_id
1 'polypeptide(L)'
;GAEFSCDNLCGNPLTCGNHYCTKICHALENFLSTSAQNKRTEPCEKCTLPCEKERAPSCAHPCPLPCHPGECPPCKVLLKRACHCGAMVHVFECIYYNTLSEKEQLSVRSCGGPCHR
;
A
#
# COMPACT_ATOMS: atom_id res chain seq x y z
N GLY A 1 -12.83 35.52 -29.90
CA GLY A 1 -11.52 35.13 -29.35
C GLY A 1 -11.69 33.74 -28.77
N ALA A 2 -10.90 32.78 -29.21
CA ALA A 2 -11.03 31.41 -28.72
C ALA A 2 -10.58 31.35 -27.25
N GLU A 3 -11.50 31.01 -26.37
CA GLU A 3 -11.17 30.48 -25.05
C GLU A 3 -10.46 29.15 -25.31
N PHE A 4 -9.13 29.15 -25.27
CA PHE A 4 -8.35 27.92 -25.38
C PHE A 4 -8.50 27.15 -24.07
N SER A 5 -9.62 26.44 -23.93
CA SER A 5 -9.76 25.37 -22.96
C SER A 5 -8.80 24.25 -23.40
N CYS A 6 -7.84 23.92 -22.54
CA CYS A 6 -7.02 22.75 -22.74
C CYS A 6 -7.91 21.51 -22.49
N ASP A 7 -8.23 20.74 -23.53
CA ASP A 7 -8.95 19.46 -23.40
C ASP A 7 -8.04 18.29 -22.99
N ASN A 8 -6.75 18.55 -22.71
CA ASN A 8 -5.81 17.52 -22.29
C ASN A 8 -5.98 17.17 -20.81
N LEU A 9 -5.51 15.98 -20.43
CA LEU A 9 -5.36 15.60 -19.03
C LEU A 9 -4.30 16.47 -18.36
N CYS A 10 -4.53 16.80 -17.09
CA CYS A 10 -3.65 17.62 -16.28
C CYS A 10 -2.23 17.04 -16.16
N GLY A 11 -2.12 15.74 -15.90
CA GLY A 11 -0.83 15.03 -15.88
C GLY A 11 0.12 15.39 -14.73
N ASN A 12 -0.26 16.26 -13.81
CA ASN A 12 0.60 16.62 -12.67
C ASN A 12 0.79 15.46 -11.69
N PRO A 13 2.00 15.29 -11.12
CA PRO A 13 2.23 14.28 -10.10
C PRO A 13 1.38 14.54 -8.86
N LEU A 14 0.67 13.50 -8.41
CA LEU A 14 -0.12 13.53 -7.18
C LEU A 14 0.78 13.41 -5.96
N THR A 15 0.28 13.84 -4.81
CA THR A 15 1.00 13.80 -3.52
C THR A 15 1.38 12.39 -3.05
N CYS A 16 0.78 11.35 -3.63
CA CYS A 16 1.19 9.96 -3.38
C CYS A 16 2.57 9.61 -3.99
N GLY A 17 3.10 10.45 -4.89
CA GLY A 17 4.43 10.32 -5.50
C GLY A 17 4.51 9.39 -6.71
N ASN A 18 3.50 8.55 -6.96
CA ASN A 18 3.56 7.49 -7.99
C ASN A 18 2.45 7.57 -9.05
N HIS A 19 1.49 8.49 -8.90
CA HIS A 19 0.38 8.64 -9.84
C HIS A 19 0.25 10.07 -10.31
N TYR A 20 -0.44 10.25 -11.43
CA TYR A 20 -0.64 11.53 -12.09
C TYR A 20 -2.11 11.93 -12.09
N CYS A 21 -2.39 13.23 -12.09
CA CYS A 21 -3.72 13.80 -12.18
C CYS A 21 -4.33 13.47 -13.55
N THR A 22 -5.52 12.86 -13.52
CA THR A 22 -6.33 12.46 -14.67
C THR A 22 -7.52 13.39 -14.92
N LYS A 23 -7.73 14.40 -14.07
CA LYS A 23 -8.64 15.51 -14.39
C LYS A 23 -8.20 16.20 -15.68
N ILE A 24 -9.17 16.79 -16.40
CA ILE A 24 -8.87 17.73 -17.48
C ILE A 24 -8.05 18.91 -16.92
N CYS A 25 -7.13 19.44 -17.73
CA CYS A 25 -6.39 20.68 -17.48
C CYS A 25 -7.22 21.69 -16.68
N HIS A 26 -6.73 22.04 -15.50
CA HIS A 26 -7.38 22.97 -14.59
C HIS A 26 -6.38 24.00 -14.08
N ALA A 27 -6.86 25.15 -13.61
CA ALA A 27 -6.00 26.17 -13.04
C ALA A 27 -5.40 25.65 -11.72
N LEU A 28 -4.07 25.49 -11.69
CA LEU A 28 -3.35 25.01 -10.52
C LEU A 28 -3.15 26.17 -9.54
N GLU A 29 -3.47 25.92 -8.28
CA GLU A 29 -3.02 26.78 -7.19
C GLU A 29 -1.54 26.45 -6.95
N ASN A 30 -0.65 27.37 -7.31
CA ASN A 30 0.74 27.30 -6.86
C ASN A 30 0.71 27.41 -5.32
N PHE A 31 1.09 26.35 -4.62
CA PHE A 31 1.20 26.31 -3.15
C PHE A 31 2.21 27.32 -2.54
N LEU A 32 2.73 28.25 -3.35
CA LEU A 32 3.72 29.26 -2.99
C LEU A 32 3.22 30.71 -3.14
N SER A 33 1.93 30.94 -3.40
CA SER A 33 1.43 32.30 -3.63
C SER A 33 0.22 32.63 -2.76
N THR A 34 0.50 33.14 -1.56
CA THR A 34 -0.43 33.93 -0.76
C THR A 34 -0.79 35.21 -1.52
N SER A 35 -1.88 35.20 -2.28
CA SER A 35 -2.63 36.44 -2.55
C SER A 35 -4.03 36.13 -3.06
N ALA A 36 -4.99 36.57 -2.25
CA ALA A 36 -6.41 36.50 -2.49
C ALA A 36 -6.77 37.15 -3.83
N GLN A 37 -7.42 36.40 -4.72
CA GLN A 37 -8.39 36.92 -5.69
C GLN A 37 -9.21 35.77 -6.29
N ASN A 38 -10.52 36.01 -6.37
CA ASN A 38 -11.57 35.12 -6.85
C ASN A 38 -11.32 34.54 -8.24
N LYS A 39 -10.61 33.41 -8.33
CA LYS A 39 -10.75 32.42 -9.42
C LYS A 39 -11.03 31.09 -8.76
N ARG A 40 -11.98 30.31 -9.31
CA ARG A 40 -12.26 28.94 -8.87
C ARG A 40 -11.03 28.09 -9.20
N THR A 41 -10.06 28.05 -8.30
CA THR A 41 -8.89 27.18 -8.38
C THR A 41 -9.34 25.80 -7.91
N GLU A 42 -9.24 24.82 -8.80
CA GLU A 42 -9.55 23.43 -8.47
C GLU A 42 -8.23 22.70 -8.24
N PRO A 43 -8.00 22.06 -7.08
CA PRO A 43 -6.79 21.29 -6.86
C PRO A 43 -6.80 19.99 -7.69
N CYS A 44 -5.60 19.44 -7.92
CA CYS A 44 -5.48 18.10 -8.48
C CYS A 44 -6.25 17.10 -7.61
N GLU A 45 -6.71 16.02 -8.23
CA GLU A 45 -7.42 14.97 -7.50
C GLU A 45 -6.54 14.32 -6.42
N LYS A 46 -7.19 13.74 -5.40
CA LYS A 46 -6.49 12.89 -4.44
C LYS A 46 -6.35 11.51 -5.04
N CYS A 47 -5.18 10.89 -4.87
CA CYS A 47 -4.98 9.53 -5.32
C CYS A 47 -5.85 8.56 -4.49
N THR A 48 -6.67 7.76 -5.17
CA THR A 48 -7.51 6.70 -4.57
C THR A 48 -7.15 5.30 -5.07
N LEU A 49 -6.16 5.20 -5.96
CA LEU A 49 -5.65 3.93 -6.47
C LEU A 49 -5.06 3.08 -5.35
N PRO A 50 -5.13 1.74 -5.43
CA PRO A 50 -4.57 0.85 -4.43
C PRO A 50 -3.04 1.01 -4.34
N CYS A 51 -2.47 0.70 -3.18
CA CYS A 51 -1.02 0.63 -3.05
C CYS A 51 -0.49 -0.69 -3.64
N GLU A 52 0.40 -0.57 -4.63
CA GLU A 52 1.03 -1.69 -5.35
C GLU A 52 2.47 -1.96 -4.90
N LYS A 53 2.92 -1.30 -3.82
CA LYS A 53 4.28 -1.49 -3.30
C LYS A 53 4.45 -2.88 -2.71
N GLU A 54 5.63 -3.46 -2.96
CA GLU A 54 6.08 -4.65 -2.24
C GLU A 54 6.17 -4.35 -0.74
N ARG A 55 5.65 -5.28 0.07
CA ARG A 55 5.66 -5.15 1.53
C ARG A 55 7.01 -5.56 2.10
N ALA A 56 7.35 -4.95 3.24
CA ALA A 56 8.44 -5.39 4.10
C ALA A 56 7.89 -5.77 5.49
N PRO A 57 8.13 -7.00 6.01
CA PRO A 57 8.73 -8.15 5.30
C PRO A 57 7.85 -8.60 4.12
N SER A 58 8.47 -9.28 3.16
CA SER A 58 7.77 -9.70 1.94
C SER A 58 6.64 -10.68 2.24
N CYS A 59 5.46 -10.39 1.71
CA CYS A 59 4.32 -11.30 1.75
C CYS A 59 3.37 -11.02 0.58
N ALA A 60 2.55 -12.01 0.21
CA ALA A 60 1.62 -11.91 -0.92
C ALA A 60 0.32 -11.15 -0.61
N HIS A 61 0.20 -10.55 0.58
CA HIS A 61 -1.03 -9.86 0.97
C HIS A 61 -1.02 -8.40 0.49
N PRO A 62 -2.12 -7.89 -0.07
CA PRO A 62 -2.19 -6.51 -0.50
C PRO A 62 -2.05 -5.52 0.67
N CYS A 63 -1.60 -4.30 0.38
CA CYS A 63 -1.67 -3.19 1.32
C CYS A 63 -3.15 -2.78 1.50
N PRO A 64 -3.66 -2.62 2.73
CA PRO A 64 -5.05 -2.20 2.94
C PRO A 64 -5.26 -0.69 2.69
N LEU A 65 -4.19 0.06 2.41
CA LEU A 65 -4.24 1.50 2.18
C LEU A 65 -4.25 1.80 0.67
N PRO A 66 -4.86 2.94 0.26
CA PRO A 66 -4.61 3.52 -1.05
C PRO A 66 -3.13 3.90 -1.17
N CYS A 67 -2.68 4.21 -2.39
CA CYS A 67 -1.31 4.62 -2.67
C CYS A 67 -0.87 5.75 -1.72
N HIS A 68 0.29 5.55 -1.11
CA HIS A 68 0.84 6.39 -0.05
C HIS A 68 2.35 6.54 -0.23
N PRO A 69 2.97 7.65 0.22
CA PRO A 69 4.40 7.88 0.03
C PRO A 69 5.27 7.06 1.00
N GLY A 70 4.85 6.89 2.26
CA GLY A 70 5.64 6.20 3.30
C GLY A 70 5.61 4.67 3.22
N GLU A 71 6.19 3.97 4.19
CA GLU A 71 6.21 2.50 4.21
C GLU A 71 4.82 1.88 4.42
N CYS A 72 4.64 0.64 3.94
CA CYS A 72 3.39 -0.10 4.13
C CYS A 72 3.21 -0.44 5.62
N PRO A 73 1.99 -0.36 6.17
CA PRO A 73 1.74 -0.77 7.55
C PRO A 73 2.01 -2.28 7.72
N PRO A 74 2.42 -2.75 8.91
CA PRO A 74 2.69 -4.17 9.16
C PRO A 74 1.52 -5.08 8.76
N CYS A 75 1.82 -6.21 8.15
CA CYS A 75 0.79 -7.15 7.71
C CYS A 75 0.29 -7.99 8.90
N LYS A 76 -0.95 -7.74 9.34
CA LYS A 76 -1.60 -8.49 10.44
C LYS A 76 -2.54 -9.61 9.97
N VAL A 77 -2.46 -10.01 8.70
CA VAL A 77 -3.26 -11.13 8.18
C VAL A 77 -2.83 -12.42 8.88
N LEU A 78 -3.80 -13.28 9.21
CA LEU A 78 -3.55 -14.55 9.88
C LEU A 78 -3.10 -15.62 8.87
N LEU A 79 -1.87 -16.11 9.02
CA LEU A 79 -1.29 -17.21 8.28
C LEU A 79 -1.57 -18.54 8.95
N LYS A 80 -1.98 -19.53 8.16
CA LYS A 80 -2.10 -20.93 8.60
C LYS A 80 -0.86 -21.70 8.17
N ARG A 81 -0.19 -22.37 9.11
CA ARG A 81 0.98 -23.21 8.86
C ARG A 81 0.82 -24.55 9.57
N ALA A 82 0.89 -25.63 8.81
CA ALA A 82 0.87 -26.97 9.38
C ALA A 82 2.18 -27.28 10.12
N CYS A 83 2.11 -28.12 11.15
CA CYS A 83 3.29 -28.78 11.69
C CYS A 83 4.00 -29.59 10.61
N HIS A 84 5.25 -29.96 10.86
CA HIS A 84 6.02 -30.86 10.01
C HIS A 84 5.30 -32.20 9.75
N CYS A 85 4.53 -32.64 10.75
CA CYS A 85 3.72 -33.85 10.72
C CYS A 85 2.37 -33.73 10.02
N GLY A 86 1.90 -32.52 9.67
CA GLY A 86 0.53 -32.28 9.23
C GLY A 86 -0.58 -32.43 10.29
N ALA A 87 -0.31 -33.02 11.46
CA ALA A 87 -1.30 -33.30 12.50
C ALA A 87 -1.97 -32.07 13.14
N MET A 88 -1.29 -30.91 13.14
CA MET A 88 -1.81 -29.66 13.70
C MET A 88 -1.54 -28.50 12.74
N VAL A 89 -2.46 -27.52 12.71
CA VAL A 89 -2.30 -26.25 12.00
C VAL A 89 -2.21 -25.12 13.01
N HIS A 90 -1.11 -24.38 12.97
CA HIS A 90 -0.91 -23.17 13.76
C HIS A 90 -1.38 -21.95 12.98
N VAL A 91 -1.83 -20.93 13.72
CA VAL A 91 -2.24 -19.63 13.18
C VAL A 91 -1.33 -18.55 13.73
N PHE A 92 -0.76 -17.73 12.86
CA PHE A 92 0.19 -16.67 13.21
C PHE A 92 -0.20 -15.36 12.53
N GLU A 93 0.13 -14.21 13.11
CA GLU A 93 0.14 -12.97 12.32
C GLU A 93 1.25 -13.02 11.27
N CYS A 94 0.98 -12.51 10.07
CA CYS A 94 1.89 -12.51 8.95
C CYS A 94 3.20 -11.78 9.26
N ILE A 95 3.13 -10.62 9.92
CA ILE A 95 4.31 -9.87 10.35
C ILE A 95 5.18 -10.71 11.27
N TYR A 96 4.58 -11.29 12.34
CA TYR A 96 5.29 -12.12 13.30
C TYR A 96 6.01 -13.27 12.58
N TYR A 97 5.30 -14.07 11.80
CA TYR A 97 5.86 -15.26 11.17
C TYR A 97 6.97 -14.94 10.15
N ASN A 98 6.81 -13.90 9.32
CA ASN A 98 7.79 -13.58 8.28
C ASN A 98 9.00 -12.79 8.79
N THR A 99 8.97 -12.28 10.04
CA THR A 99 10.16 -11.72 10.69
C THR A 99 11.04 -12.77 11.36
N LEU A 100 10.53 -13.99 11.56
CA LEU A 100 11.29 -15.08 12.18
C LEU A 100 12.33 -15.65 11.22
N SER A 101 13.49 -16.02 11.79
CA SER A 101 14.50 -16.83 11.10
C SER A 101 13.94 -18.20 10.74
N GLU A 102 14.53 -18.88 9.76
CA GLU A 102 14.09 -20.23 9.36
C GLU A 102 14.03 -21.20 10.55
N LYS A 103 15.04 -21.19 11.43
CA LYS A 103 15.07 -22.02 12.65
C LYS A 103 13.90 -21.73 13.61
N GLU A 104 13.55 -20.46 13.77
CA GLU A 104 12.44 -20.04 14.64
C GLU A 104 11.10 -20.43 14.02
N GLN A 105 10.94 -20.25 12.71
CA GLN A 105 9.77 -20.73 11.97
C GLN A 105 9.56 -22.24 12.12
N LEU A 106 10.64 -23.03 12.06
CA LEU A 106 10.58 -24.47 12.31
C LEU A 106 10.15 -24.77 13.75
N SER A 107 10.71 -24.04 14.73
CA SER A 107 10.40 -24.22 16.15
C SER A 107 8.92 -23.93 16.46
N VAL A 108 8.39 -22.79 16.00
CA VAL A 108 6.99 -22.40 16.27
C VAL A 108 5.98 -23.29 15.55
N ARG A 109 6.40 -24.00 14.49
CA ARG A 109 5.60 -25.02 13.79
C ARG A 109 5.72 -26.42 14.40
N SER A 110 6.40 -26.58 15.53
CA SER A 110 6.45 -27.86 16.22
C SER A 110 5.14 -28.14 16.95
N CYS A 111 4.60 -29.35 16.78
CA CYS A 111 3.43 -29.79 17.51
C CYS A 111 3.75 -30.34 18.91
N GLY A 112 5.02 -30.54 19.24
CA GLY A 112 5.47 -31.12 20.52
C GLY A 112 5.12 -32.59 20.75
N GLY A 113 4.25 -33.18 19.93
CA GLY A 113 3.87 -34.60 20.00
C GLY A 113 4.93 -35.55 19.44
N PRO A 114 4.84 -36.86 19.77
CA PRO A 114 5.71 -37.88 19.20
C PRO A 114 5.54 -37.96 17.67
N CYS A 115 6.65 -38.01 16.95
CA CYS A 115 6.61 -38.27 15.51
C CYS A 115 6.23 -39.73 15.28
N HIS A 116 5.04 -39.96 14.73
CA HIS A 116 4.65 -41.28 14.25
C HIS A 116 5.36 -41.53 12.92
N ARG A 117 6.38 -42.39 12.94
CA ARG A 117 7.05 -42.90 11.75
C ARG A 117 6.30 -44.10 11.21
#